data_AF-A0A7X8KQH9-F1
#
_entry.id   AF-A0A7X8KQH9-F1
#
_cell.length_a   1.000
_cell.length_b   1.000
_cell.length_c   1.000
_cell.angle_alpha   90.00
_cell.angle_beta   90.00
_cell.angle_gamma   90.00
#
_symmetry.space_group_name_H-M   'P 1'
#
loop_
_entity.id
_entity.type
_entity.pdbx_description
1 polymer ?
#
loop_
_entity_poly.entity_id
_entity_poly.type
_entity_poly.pdbx_seq_one_letter_code
_entity_poly.pdbx_strand_id
1 'polypeptide(L)'
;MHKNESVLLKKTKTWTTVNIVILIIGVVISTISVISLFGMKATGFALFQGLPGGEEAVAMLEEATSPIGMALAVVLIIIDIALVVWFFKCNGRMKKNIVPEKLPYYISLVLYVLSQVYSLISGSNVQVTSGGVIFTIILALVFVWIRIMPLIHLRRIITKAGEKIQETE
;
A
#
# COMPACT_ATOMS: atom_id res chain seq x y z
N MET A 1 2.78 34.80 2.68
CA MET A 1 2.34 33.51 3.29
C MET A 1 2.23 32.39 2.24
N HIS A 2 1.68 32.66 1.05
CA HIS A 2 1.44 31.64 -0.01
C HIS A 2 2.69 30.98 -0.64
N LYS A 3 3.84 31.67 -0.68
CA LYS A 3 5.11 31.08 -1.17
C LYS A 3 5.53 29.83 -0.38
N ASN A 4 5.15 29.72 0.89
CA ASN A 4 5.42 28.52 1.68
C ASN A 4 4.44 27.37 1.31
N GLU A 5 3.19 27.70 1.00
CA GLU A 5 2.18 26.70 0.60
C GLU A 5 2.50 26.07 -0.75
N SER A 6 3.00 26.83 -1.73
CA SER A 6 3.41 26.27 -3.03
C SER A 6 4.60 25.31 -2.89
N VAL A 7 5.56 25.61 -2.01
CA VAL A 7 6.67 24.70 -1.67
C VAL A 7 6.15 23.42 -0.99
N LEU A 8 5.22 23.55 -0.05
CA LEU A 8 4.59 22.40 0.61
C LEU A 8 3.79 21.54 -0.38
N LEU A 9 3.11 22.16 -1.35
CA LEU A 9 2.37 21.45 -2.40
C LEU A 9 3.33 20.68 -3.32
N LYS A 10 4.47 21.28 -3.70
CA LYS A 10 5.53 20.60 -4.46
C LYS A 10 6.08 19.39 -3.70
N LYS A 11 6.35 19.53 -2.39
CA LYS A 11 6.76 18.40 -1.55
C LYS A 11 5.68 17.31 -1.48
N THR A 12 4.43 17.69 -1.28
CA THR A 12 3.28 16.77 -1.27
C THR A 12 3.21 15.98 -2.58
N LYS A 13 3.40 16.66 -3.71
CA LYS A 13 3.40 16.05 -5.05
C LYS A 13 4.50 15.01 -5.19
N THR A 14 5.71 15.30 -4.73
CA THR A 14 6.83 14.34 -4.73
C THR A 14 6.47 13.10 -3.92
N TRP A 15 6.02 13.26 -2.68
CA TRP A 15 5.63 12.13 -1.83
C TRP A 15 4.44 11.35 -2.39
N THR A 16 3.48 12.03 -3.02
CA THR A 16 2.36 11.37 -3.70
C THR A 16 2.84 10.53 -4.87
N THR A 17 3.83 11.01 -5.63
CA THR A 17 4.44 10.25 -6.73
C THR A 17 5.14 9.00 -6.21
N VAL A 18 5.89 9.11 -5.10
CA VAL A 18 6.49 7.94 -4.44
C VAL A 18 5.42 6.93 -4.01
N ASN A 19 4.32 7.40 -3.41
CA ASN A 19 3.20 6.52 -3.03
C ASN A 19 2.56 5.83 -4.24
N ILE A 20 2.38 6.52 -5.37
CA ILE A 20 1.90 5.91 -6.62
C ILE A 20 2.80 4.77 -7.06
N VAL A 21 4.13 4.99 -7.09
CA VAL A 21 5.09 3.96 -7.53
C VAL A 21 5.02 2.74 -6.63
N ILE A 22 5.04 2.93 -5.31
CA ILE A 22 4.94 1.83 -4.33
C ILE A 22 3.64 1.07 -4.49
N LEU A 23 2.52 1.78 -4.68
CA LEU A 23 1.22 1.15 -4.81
C LEU A 23 1.12 0.35 -6.11
N ILE A 24 1.65 0.85 -7.22
CA ILE A 24 1.71 0.10 -8.50
C ILE A 24 2.54 -1.17 -8.35
N ILE A 25 3.72 -1.10 -7.74
CA ILE A 25 4.56 -2.27 -7.48
C ILE A 25 3.80 -3.28 -6.61
N GLY A 26 3.13 -2.80 -5.55
CA GLY A 26 2.29 -3.63 -4.69
C GLY A 26 1.16 -4.33 -5.45
N VAL A 27 0.41 -3.60 -6.29
CA VAL A 27 -0.66 -4.17 -7.12
C VAL A 27 -0.13 -5.26 -8.04
N VAL A 28 1.02 -5.04 -8.70
CA VAL A 28 1.63 -6.04 -9.59
C VAL A 28 2.00 -7.30 -8.82
N ILE A 29 2.70 -7.16 -7.70
CA ILE A 29 3.10 -8.30 -6.85
C ILE A 29 1.86 -9.05 -6.36
N SER A 30 0.87 -8.35 -5.80
CA SER A 30 -0.36 -8.97 -5.30
C SER A 30 -1.14 -9.70 -6.40
N THR A 31 -1.20 -9.13 -7.61
CA THR A 31 -1.86 -9.77 -8.76
C THR A 31 -1.16 -11.06 -9.16
N ILE A 32 0.18 -11.04 -9.27
CA ILE A 32 0.98 -12.23 -9.56
C ILE A 32 0.80 -13.29 -8.47
N SER A 33 0.79 -12.89 -7.20
CA SER A 33 0.59 -13.80 -6.07
C SER A 33 -0.78 -14.47 -6.11
N VAL A 34 -1.85 -13.73 -6.40
CA VAL A 34 -3.19 -14.29 -6.54
C VAL A 34 -3.26 -15.26 -7.71
N ILE A 35 -2.70 -14.92 -8.88
CA ILE A 35 -2.64 -15.83 -10.04
C ILE A 35 -1.89 -17.12 -9.68
N SER A 36 -0.76 -16.98 -8.98
CA SER A 36 0.04 -18.13 -8.53
C SER A 36 -0.74 -19.01 -7.55
N LEU A 37 -1.48 -18.42 -6.62
CA LEU A 37 -2.35 -19.16 -5.69
C LEU A 37 -3.43 -19.97 -6.42
N PHE A 38 -4.06 -19.41 -7.45
CA PHE A 38 -5.01 -20.14 -8.30
C PHE A 38 -4.34 -21.33 -9.01
N GLY A 39 -3.15 -21.12 -9.58
CA GLY A 39 -2.39 -22.18 -10.25
C GLY A 39 -2.00 -23.31 -9.30
N MET A 40 -1.54 -22.96 -8.09
CA MET A 40 -1.17 -23.94 -7.06
C MET A 40 -2.39 -24.73 -6.55
N LYS A 41 -3.53 -24.07 -6.36
CA LYS A 41 -4.77 -24.77 -5.99
C LYS A 41 -5.24 -25.72 -7.09
N ALA A 42 -5.13 -25.34 -8.36
CA ALA A 42 -5.54 -26.17 -9.48
C ALA A 42 -4.71 -27.47 -9.60
N THR A 43 -3.47 -27.46 -9.12
CA THR A 43 -2.60 -28.65 -9.07
C THR A 43 -2.66 -29.39 -7.73
N GLY A 44 -3.58 -29.02 -6.84
CA GLY A 44 -3.68 -29.63 -5.50
C GLY A 44 -2.44 -29.42 -4.65
N PHE A 45 -1.69 -28.33 -4.87
CA PHE A 45 -0.43 -28.03 -4.19
C PHE A 45 0.65 -29.10 -4.36
N ALA A 46 0.66 -29.83 -5.48
CA ALA A 46 1.59 -30.92 -5.76
C ALA A 46 3.08 -30.58 -5.54
N LEU A 47 3.47 -29.31 -5.70
CA LEU A 47 4.83 -28.83 -5.45
C LEU A 47 5.27 -28.92 -3.98
N PHE A 48 4.31 -28.92 -3.04
CA PHE A 48 4.58 -29.00 -1.61
C PHE A 48 4.34 -30.39 -1.04
N GLN A 49 3.57 -31.23 -1.75
CA GLN A 49 3.34 -32.61 -1.37
C GLN A 49 4.65 -33.42 -1.47
N GLY A 50 5.09 -33.98 -0.33
CA GLY A 50 6.32 -34.77 -0.25
C GLY A 50 7.58 -34.01 0.15
N LEU A 51 7.50 -32.70 0.37
CA LEU A 51 8.60 -31.94 0.99
C LEU A 51 8.56 -32.09 2.53
N PRO A 52 9.72 -32.09 3.21
CA PRO A 52 9.75 -31.98 4.68
C PRO A 52 9.05 -30.70 5.12
N GLY A 53 7.99 -30.81 5.93
CA GLY A 53 7.15 -29.67 6.33
C GLY A 53 6.08 -29.25 5.31
N GLY A 54 5.90 -30.02 4.23
CA GLY A 54 4.94 -29.72 3.17
C GLY A 54 3.48 -29.72 3.60
N GLU A 55 3.10 -30.58 4.56
CA GLU A 55 1.71 -30.65 5.06
C GLU A 55 1.26 -29.35 5.74
N GLU A 56 2.14 -28.71 6.52
CA GLU A 56 1.87 -27.41 7.15
C GLU A 56 1.74 -26.31 6.09
N ALA A 57 2.64 -26.32 5.09
CA ALA A 57 2.57 -25.38 3.96
C ALA A 57 1.27 -25.55 3.16
N VAL A 58 0.84 -26.78 2.89
CA VAL A 58 -0.43 -27.07 2.20
C VAL A 58 -1.62 -26.57 3.02
N ALA A 59 -1.66 -26.84 4.33
CA ALA A 59 -2.74 -26.36 5.20
C ALA A 59 -2.87 -24.83 5.20
N MET A 60 -1.74 -24.11 5.26
CA MET A 60 -1.73 -22.64 5.17
C MET A 60 -2.21 -22.13 3.80
N LEU A 61 -1.81 -22.80 2.71
CA LEU A 61 -2.23 -22.44 1.36
C LEU A 61 -3.72 -22.77 1.12
N GLU A 62 -4.24 -23.84 1.70
CA GLU A 62 -5.67 -24.18 1.66
C GLU A 62 -6.51 -23.10 2.35
N GLU A 63 -6.08 -22.61 3.51
CA GLU A 63 -6.74 -21.50 4.20
C GLU A 63 -6.71 -20.22 3.35
N ALA A 64 -5.53 -19.85 2.83
CA ALA A 64 -5.34 -18.68 1.99
C ALA A 64 -6.16 -18.74 0.69
N THR A 65 -6.38 -19.95 0.16
CA THR A 65 -7.17 -20.18 -1.05
C THR A 65 -8.62 -20.58 -0.77
N SER A 66 -9.10 -20.40 0.46
CA SER A 66 -10.52 -20.47 0.77
C SER A 66 -11.32 -19.49 -0.12
N PRO A 67 -12.60 -19.76 -0.44
CA PRO A 67 -13.41 -18.85 -1.26
C PRO A 67 -13.44 -17.42 -0.70
N ILE A 68 -13.48 -17.28 0.62
CA ILE A 68 -13.47 -15.99 1.31
C ILE A 68 -12.08 -15.33 1.19
N GLY A 69 -11.00 -16.07 1.43
CA GLY A 69 -9.63 -15.55 1.31
C GLY A 69 -9.33 -15.01 -0.08
N MET A 70 -9.71 -15.76 -1.12
CA MET A 70 -9.54 -15.33 -2.51
C MET A 70 -10.41 -14.12 -2.86
N ALA A 71 -11.67 -14.09 -2.41
CA ALA A 71 -12.56 -12.94 -2.65
C ALA A 71 -12.00 -11.66 -2.00
N LEU A 72 -11.51 -11.75 -0.76
CA LEU A 72 -10.88 -10.61 -0.07
C LEU A 72 -9.62 -10.14 -0.80
N ALA A 73 -8.76 -11.06 -1.26
CA ALA A 73 -7.56 -10.71 -2.01
C ALA A 73 -7.88 -9.93 -3.29
N VAL A 74 -8.88 -10.37 -4.06
CA VAL A 74 -9.32 -9.68 -5.29
C VAL A 74 -9.91 -8.31 -4.98
N VAL A 75 -10.74 -8.20 -3.93
CA VAL A 75 -11.33 -6.92 -3.50
C VAL A 75 -10.24 -5.93 -3.10
N LEU A 76 -9.21 -6.37 -2.35
CA LEU A 76 -8.09 -5.52 -1.96
C LEU A 76 -7.30 -5.02 -3.17
N ILE A 77 -7.06 -5.87 -4.17
CA ILE A 77 -6.41 -5.45 -5.43
C ILE A 77 -7.24 -4.37 -6.14
N ILE A 78 -8.57 -4.53 -6.21
CA ILE A 78 -9.46 -3.53 -6.82
C ILE A 78 -9.38 -2.19 -6.06
N ILE A 79 -9.37 -2.23 -4.73
CA ILE A 79 -9.23 -1.04 -3.88
C ILE A 79 -7.88 -0.34 -4.14
N ASP A 80 -6.79 -1.10 -4.21
CA ASP A 80 -5.47 -0.54 -4.49
C ASP A 80 -5.40 0.09 -5.89
N ILE A 81 -6.00 -0.52 -6.91
CA ILE A 81 -6.13 0.08 -8.25
C ILE A 81 -6.93 1.39 -8.18
N ALA A 82 -8.04 1.41 -7.46
CA ALA A 82 -8.83 2.63 -7.29
C ALA A 82 -8.03 3.75 -6.60
N LEU A 83 -7.20 3.41 -5.59
CA LEU A 83 -6.30 4.35 -4.94
C LEU A 83 -5.21 4.88 -5.89
N VAL A 84 -4.64 4.04 -6.76
CA VAL A 84 -3.69 4.48 -7.79
C VAL A 84 -4.32 5.57 -8.66
N VAL A 85 -5.53 5.31 -9.17
CA VAL A 85 -6.27 6.27 -10.01
C VAL A 85 -6.54 7.57 -9.23
N TRP A 86 -6.94 7.48 -7.96
CA TRP A 86 -7.20 8.65 -7.14
C TRP A 86 -5.93 9.47 -6.88
N PHE A 87 -4.79 8.82 -6.62
CA PHE A 87 -3.52 9.51 -6.47
C PHE A 87 -3.06 10.18 -7.76
N PHE A 88 -3.29 9.58 -8.93
CA PHE A 88 -3.05 10.25 -10.21
C PHE A 88 -3.92 11.51 -10.36
N LYS A 89 -5.19 11.46 -9.96
CA LYS A 89 -6.06 12.66 -9.95
C LYS A 89 -5.53 13.73 -9.00
N CYS A 90 -5.10 13.37 -7.79
CA CYS A 90 -4.48 14.30 -6.84
C CYS A 90 -3.18 14.90 -7.39
N ASN A 91 -2.34 14.10 -8.04
CA ASN A 91 -1.11 14.56 -8.70
C ASN A 91 -1.41 15.55 -9.84
N GLY A 92 -2.44 15.27 -10.65
CA GLY A 92 -2.93 16.18 -11.68
C GLY A 92 -3.42 17.52 -11.14
N ARG A 93 -4.13 17.52 -10.00
CA ARG A 93 -4.56 18.75 -9.30
C ARG A 93 -3.37 19.56 -8.78
N MET A 94 -2.40 18.91 -8.15
CA MET A 94 -1.20 19.58 -7.64
C MET A 94 -0.35 20.22 -8.74
N LYS A 95 -0.32 19.67 -9.97
CA LYS A 95 0.31 20.31 -11.13
C LYS A 95 -0.32 21.65 -11.51
N LYS A 96 -1.59 21.87 -11.16
CA LYS A 96 -2.35 23.10 -11.42
C LYS A 96 -2.36 24.05 -10.22
N ASN A 97 -1.51 23.82 -9.22
CA ASN A 97 -1.50 24.51 -7.93
C ASN A 97 -2.82 24.39 -7.15
N ILE A 98 -3.58 23.31 -7.38
CA ILE A 98 -4.83 23.03 -6.67
C ILE A 98 -4.55 22.05 -5.52
N VAL A 99 -5.04 22.38 -4.33
CA VAL A 99 -4.89 21.52 -3.14
C VAL A 99 -5.71 20.22 -3.34
N PRO A 100 -5.08 19.04 -3.24
CA PRO A 100 -5.77 17.76 -3.42
C PRO A 100 -6.64 17.40 -2.22
N GLU A 101 -7.50 16.40 -2.40
CA GLU A 101 -8.26 15.79 -1.30
C GLU A 101 -7.33 14.96 -0.39
N LYS A 102 -7.58 15.01 0.92
CA LYS A 102 -6.79 14.28 1.92
C LYS A 102 -7.21 12.80 2.06
N LEU A 103 -8.44 12.48 1.66
CA LEU A 103 -9.05 11.17 1.83
C LEU A 103 -8.24 9.98 1.25
N PRO A 104 -7.72 10.01 0.01
CA PRO A 104 -6.98 8.86 -0.53
C PRO A 104 -5.72 8.52 0.30
N TYR A 105 -5.09 9.52 0.93
CA TYR A 105 -3.93 9.30 1.79
C TYR A 105 -4.30 8.62 3.11
N TYR A 106 -5.44 8.98 3.71
CA TYR A 106 -5.93 8.31 4.91
C TYR A 106 -6.32 6.85 4.64
N ILE A 107 -7.03 6.60 3.54
CA ILE A 107 -7.42 5.23 3.17
C ILE A 107 -6.18 4.37 2.94
N SER A 108 -5.20 4.86 2.17
CA SER A 108 -3.95 4.13 1.92
C SER A 108 -3.17 3.85 3.21
N LEU A 109 -3.13 4.79 4.15
CA LEU A 109 -2.47 4.60 5.44
C LEU A 109 -3.19 3.55 6.29
N VAL A 110 -4.51 3.63 6.41
CA VAL A 110 -5.31 2.67 7.20
C VAL A 110 -5.17 1.26 6.64
N LEU A 111 -5.30 1.09 5.33
CA LEU A 111 -5.14 -0.22 4.69
C LEU A 111 -3.75 -0.80 4.91
N TYR A 112 -2.71 0.04 4.82
CA TYR A 112 -1.35 -0.39 5.08
C TYR A 112 -1.14 -0.82 6.54
N VAL A 113 -1.64 -0.04 7.51
CA VAL A 113 -1.54 -0.41 8.93
C VAL A 113 -2.32 -1.69 9.21
N LEU A 114 -3.52 -1.84 8.65
CA LEU A 114 -4.32 -3.06 8.78
C LEU A 114 -3.60 -4.28 8.20
N SER A 115 -2.92 -4.15 7.06
CA SER A 115 -2.17 -5.26 6.48
C SER A 115 -0.96 -5.65 7.33
N GLN A 116 -0.27 -4.68 7.95
CA GLN A 116 0.81 -4.98 8.91
C GLN A 116 0.28 -5.67 10.17
N VAL A 117 -0.83 -5.18 10.74
CA VAL A 117 -1.46 -5.82 11.91
C VAL A 117 -1.92 -7.24 11.58
N TYR A 118 -2.55 -7.43 10.42
CA TYR A 118 -2.94 -8.76 9.95
C TYR A 118 -1.73 -9.70 9.85
N SER A 119 -0.63 -9.26 9.22
CA SER A 119 0.60 -10.05 9.11
C SER A 119 1.20 -10.43 10.46
N LEU A 120 1.12 -9.56 11.46
CA LEU A 120 1.59 -9.84 12.82
C LEU A 120 0.72 -10.88 13.53
N ILE A 121 -0.61 -10.80 13.36
CA ILE A 121 -1.58 -11.70 14.01
C ILE A 121 -1.62 -13.06 13.32
N SER A 122 -1.55 -13.10 11.99
CA SER A 122 -1.59 -14.33 11.19
C SER A 122 -0.31 -15.17 11.32
N GLY A 123 0.62 -14.75 12.20
CA GLY A 123 1.84 -15.48 12.50
C GLY A 123 2.59 -15.83 11.23
N SER A 124 2.85 -14.85 10.34
CA SER A 124 3.74 -15.07 9.20
C SER A 124 5.11 -15.48 9.77
N ASN A 125 5.26 -16.79 9.98
CA ASN A 125 6.39 -17.51 10.55
C ASN A 125 7.52 -17.52 9.53
N VAL A 126 7.92 -16.34 9.07
CA VAL A 126 9.27 -16.21 8.57
C VAL A 126 10.11 -16.49 9.80
N GLN A 127 10.73 -17.67 9.87
CA GLN A 127 11.79 -17.99 10.81
C GLN A 127 12.96 -17.06 10.49
N VAL A 128 12.79 -15.79 10.85
CA VAL A 128 13.85 -14.82 10.75
C VAL A 128 14.64 -14.97 12.02
N THR A 129 15.91 -15.33 11.86
CA THR A 129 16.94 -14.98 12.83
C THR A 129 16.67 -13.56 13.35
N SER A 130 16.94 -13.31 14.63
CA SER A 130 16.60 -12.06 15.33
C SER A 130 16.91 -10.78 14.53
N GLY A 131 17.94 -10.79 13.68
CA GLY A 131 18.26 -9.71 12.75
C GLY A 131 17.21 -9.41 11.66
N GLY A 132 16.52 -10.40 11.10
CA GLY A 132 15.56 -10.15 10.02
C GLY A 132 14.15 -9.79 10.50
N VAL A 133 13.81 -10.08 11.77
CA VAL A 133 12.62 -9.48 12.41
C VAL A 133 12.81 -7.98 12.52
N ILE A 134 13.98 -7.54 12.99
CA ILE A 134 14.34 -6.10 13.09
C ILE A 134 14.29 -5.44 11.71
N PHE A 135 14.85 -6.08 10.69
CA PHE A 135 14.82 -5.56 9.31
C PHE A 135 13.39 -5.36 8.81
N THR A 136 12.50 -6.34 9.03
CA THR A 136 11.09 -6.28 8.61
C THR A 136 10.35 -5.13 9.30
N ILE A 137 10.58 -4.94 10.60
CA ILE A 137 9.98 -3.83 11.36
C ILE A 137 10.48 -2.47 10.84
N ILE A 138 11.79 -2.32 10.61
CA ILE A 138 12.37 -1.08 10.07
C ILE A 138 11.76 -0.77 8.70
N LEU A 139 11.69 -1.76 7.82
CA LEU A 139 11.09 -1.62 6.50
C LEU A 139 9.63 -1.17 6.61
N ALA A 140 8.86 -1.78 7.51
CA ALA A 140 7.47 -1.41 7.75
C ALA A 140 7.33 0.05 8.21
N LEU A 141 8.17 0.49 9.14
CA LEU A 141 8.19 1.89 9.61
C LEU A 141 8.54 2.88 8.49
N VAL A 142 9.48 2.53 7.61
CA VAL A 142 9.82 3.34 6.43
C VAL A 142 8.61 3.49 5.52
N PHE A 143 7.89 2.40 5.26
CA PHE A 143 6.68 2.43 4.42
C PHE A 143 5.49 3.17 5.07
N VAL A 144 5.35 3.12 6.40
CA VAL A 144 4.42 4.00 7.14
C VAL A 144 4.80 5.45 6.92
N TRP A 145 6.09 5.78 7.12
CA TRP A 145 6.58 7.15 7.00
C TRP A 145 6.32 7.73 5.60
N ILE A 146 6.62 6.98 4.54
CA ILE A 146 6.37 7.38 3.16
C ILE A 146 4.88 7.71 2.92
N ARG A 147 3.96 6.92 3.50
CA ARG A 147 2.50 7.14 3.37
C ARG A 147 2.00 8.34 4.18
N ILE A 148 2.64 8.65 5.30
CA ILE A 148 2.29 9.79 6.17
C ILE A 148 2.80 11.12 5.59
N MET A 149 3.94 11.12 4.88
CA MET A 149 4.57 12.38 4.44
C MET A 149 3.65 13.32 3.64
N PRO A 150 2.84 12.88 2.66
CA PRO A 150 1.89 13.77 1.99
C PRO A 150 0.90 14.43 2.96
N LEU A 151 0.41 13.71 3.97
CA LEU A 151 -0.54 14.22 4.96
C LEU A 151 0.08 15.31 5.85
N ILE A 152 1.33 15.14 6.27
CA ILE A 152 2.04 16.14 7.07
C ILE A 152 2.13 17.46 6.31
N HIS A 153 2.49 17.42 5.02
CA HIS A 153 2.59 18.63 4.20
C HIS A 153 1.20 19.24 3.95
N LEU A 154 0.18 18.44 3.62
CA LEU A 154 -1.19 18.90 3.38
C LEU A 154 -1.87 19.47 4.63
N ARG A 155 -1.49 19.03 5.84
CA ARG A 155 -2.01 19.59 7.09
C ARG A 155 -1.49 21.01 7.35
N ARG A 156 -0.31 21.34 6.82
CA ARG A 156 0.33 22.65 6.98
C ARG A 156 -0.15 23.69 5.94
N ILE A 157 -0.92 23.25 4.94
CA ILE A 157 -1.56 24.13 3.97
C ILE A 157 -2.91 24.59 4.54
N ILE A 158 -3.16 25.90 4.52
CA ILE A 158 -4.36 26.52 5.06
C ILE A 158 -5.46 26.56 3.99
N THR A 159 -5.05 26.73 2.73
CA THR A 159 -5.92 26.67 1.55
C THR A 159 -6.75 25.38 1.52
N LYS A 160 -8.06 25.48 1.24
CA LYS A 160 -8.95 24.32 1.29
C LYS A 160 -8.74 23.40 0.09
N ALA A 161 -9.11 22.13 0.25
CA ALA A 161 -9.08 21.17 -0.85
C ALA A 161 -9.97 21.67 -2.01
N GLY A 162 -9.44 21.61 -3.24
CA GLY A 162 -10.10 22.12 -4.44
C GLY A 162 -9.81 23.59 -4.77
N GLU A 163 -9.26 24.37 -3.83
CA GLU A 163 -8.86 25.75 -4.08
C GLU A 163 -7.45 25.84 -4.68
N LYS A 164 -7.21 26.92 -5.43
CA LYS A 164 -5.93 27.19 -6.09
C LYS A 164 -5.08 28.09 -5.21
N ILE A 165 -3.83 27.70 -4.97
CA ILE A 165 -2.85 28.53 -4.26
C ILE A 165 -2.44 29.67 -5.20
N GLN A 166 -2.62 30.91 -4.76
CA GLN A 166 -2.13 32.08 -5.48
C GLN A 166 -0.62 32.20 -5.27
N GLU A 167 0.18 32.04 -6.32
CA GLU A 167 1.60 32.37 -6.26
C GLU A 167 1.72 33.90 -6.33
N THR A 168 2.08 34.54 -5.21
CA THR A 168 2.58 35.92 -5.25
C THR A 168 3.98 35.87 -5.86
N GLU A 169 4.14 36.54 -7.01
CA GLU A 169 5.43 36.75 -7.71
C GLU A 169 6.51 37.31 -6.78
#